data_AF-A0A9Q3FAA1-F1
#
_entry.id   AF-A0A9Q3FAA1-F1
#
_cell.length_a   1.000
_cell.length_b   1.000
_cell.length_c   1.000
_cell.angle_alpha   90.00
_cell.angle_beta   90.00
_cell.angle_gamma   90.00
#
_symmetry.space_group_name_H-M   'P 1'
#
loop_
_entity.id
_entity.type
_entity.pdbx_description
1 polymer ?
#
loop_
_entity_poly.entity_id
_entity_poly.type
_entity_poly.pdbx_seq_one_letter_code
_entity_poly.pdbx_strand_id
1 'polypeptide(L)'
;KNAVEVKLTEDFSRKHPVFPVSLVKPYFQKEEDKFPSRKKNPKPPEIVEVEDSSGQVEKIIRARKIRLNDRYQRQYLVRFKNQTADKEKWLAEDAIPDGNLHLRRFRASRRTEQFH
;
A
#
# COMPACT_ATOMS: atom_id res chain seq x y z
N LYS A 1 3.87 -23.56 -47.37
CA LYS A 1 4.46 -23.76 -46.01
C LYS A 1 3.53 -23.06 -45.02
N ASN A 2 2.89 -23.80 -44.10
CA ASN A 2 1.76 -23.30 -43.28
C ASN A 2 2.13 -23.08 -41.80
N ALA A 3 3.42 -23.08 -41.47
CA ALA A 3 3.93 -22.87 -40.12
C ALA A 3 5.25 -22.08 -40.15
N VAL A 4 5.57 -21.42 -39.02
CA VAL A 4 6.76 -20.60 -38.80
C VAL A 4 7.53 -21.15 -37.59
N GLU A 5 8.85 -21.28 -37.73
CA GLU A 5 9.77 -21.64 -36.65
C GLU A 5 10.26 -20.38 -35.93
N VAL A 6 10.22 -20.39 -34.61
CA VAL A 6 10.61 -19.27 -33.75
C VAL A 6 11.74 -19.73 -32.83
N LYS A 7 12.81 -18.93 -32.77
CA LYS A 7 13.87 -19.10 -31.76
C LYS A 7 13.34 -18.59 -30.42
N LEU A 8 13.05 -19.52 -29.52
CA LEU A 8 12.59 -19.23 -28.17
C LEU A 8 13.80 -19.00 -27.25
N THR A 9 13.68 -18.07 -26.30
CA THR A 9 14.68 -17.86 -25.24
C THR A 9 14.61 -18.99 -24.21
N GLU A 10 15.63 -19.10 -23.35
CA GLU A 10 15.81 -20.21 -22.40
C GLU A 10 14.58 -20.45 -21.51
N ASP A 11 13.93 -19.36 -21.07
CA ASP A 11 12.68 -19.37 -20.29
C ASP A 11 11.50 -20.06 -20.98
N PHE A 12 11.54 -20.16 -22.32
CA PHE A 12 10.49 -20.75 -23.15
C PHE A 12 10.93 -22.03 -23.88
N SER A 13 12.09 -22.58 -23.53
CA SER A 13 12.66 -23.80 -24.15
C SER A 13 11.73 -25.02 -24.11
N ARG A 14 10.82 -25.08 -23.13
CA ARG A 14 9.83 -26.17 -22.99
C ARG A 14 8.62 -26.06 -23.92
N LYS A 15 8.44 -24.93 -24.63
CA LYS A 15 7.32 -24.73 -25.56
C LYS A 15 7.72 -25.18 -26.97
N HIS A 16 6.73 -25.60 -27.76
CA HIS A 16 6.96 -26.00 -29.14
C HIS A 16 7.40 -24.77 -29.97
N PRO A 17 8.53 -24.83 -30.71
CA PRO A 17 9.07 -23.68 -31.43
C PRO A 17 8.35 -23.40 -32.76
N VAL A 18 7.43 -24.28 -33.19
CA VAL A 18 6.69 -24.15 -34.45
C VAL A 18 5.27 -23.67 -34.19
N PHE A 19 4.87 -22.58 -34.87
CA PHE A 19 3.54 -21.98 -34.77
C PHE A 19 2.84 -21.98 -36.13
N PRO A 20 1.53 -22.27 -36.20
CA PRO A 20 0.76 -22.13 -37.43
C PRO A 20 0.67 -20.66 -37.85
N VAL A 21 0.75 -20.40 -39.16
CA VAL A 21 0.81 -19.03 -39.72
C VAL A 21 -0.43 -18.20 -39.36
N SER A 22 -1.59 -18.83 -39.14
CA SER A 22 -2.83 -18.17 -38.71
C SER A 22 -2.73 -17.49 -37.34
N LEU A 23 -1.79 -17.90 -36.50
CA LEU A 23 -1.55 -17.33 -35.17
C LEU A 23 -0.45 -16.27 -35.16
N VAL A 24 0.26 -16.10 -36.28
CA VAL A 24 1.38 -15.15 -36.38
C VAL A 24 0.86 -13.82 -36.95
N LYS A 25 1.09 -12.73 -36.23
CA LYS A 25 0.85 -11.38 -36.74
C LYS A 25 2.17 -10.76 -37.19
N PRO A 26 2.22 -10.10 -38.37
CA PRO A 26 3.40 -9.38 -38.80
C PRO A 26 3.71 -8.24 -37.82
N TYR A 27 4.96 -8.19 -37.37
CA TYR A 27 5.46 -7.09 -36.57
C TYR A 27 5.96 -5.98 -37.48
N PHE A 28 5.41 -4.77 -37.31
CA PHE A 28 5.87 -3.58 -38.00
C PHE A 28 6.66 -2.72 -37.00
N GLN A 29 7.86 -2.29 -37.40
CA GLN A 29 8.60 -1.30 -36.63
C GLN A 29 7.77 -0.01 -36.52
N LYS A 30 7.93 0.69 -35.40
CA LYS A 30 7.16 1.90 -35.12
C LYS A 30 7.67 3.03 -36.02
N GLU A 31 6.92 3.35 -37.07
CA GLU A 31 7.14 4.54 -37.89
C GLU A 31 6.70 5.78 -37.10
N GLU A 32 7.66 6.50 -36.51
CA GLU A 32 7.39 7.71 -35.72
C GLU A 32 6.80 8.83 -36.59
N ASP A 33 7.23 8.93 -37.85
CA ASP A 33 6.75 9.94 -38.82
C ASP A 33 5.29 9.74 -39.25
N LYS A 34 4.83 8.48 -39.29
CA LYS A 34 3.46 8.16 -39.73
C LYS A 34 2.43 8.33 -38.62
N PHE A 35 2.86 8.28 -37.36
CA PHE A 35 1.98 8.42 -36.20
C PHE A 35 2.62 9.31 -35.11
N PRO A 36 2.84 10.61 -35.39
CA PRO A 36 3.48 11.54 -34.47
C PRO A 36 2.69 11.74 -33.17
N SER A 37 1.39 11.44 -33.17
CA SER A 37 0.52 11.49 -31.99
C SER A 37 0.66 10.30 -31.04
N ARG A 38 1.35 9.21 -31.44
CA ARG A 38 1.65 8.05 -30.55
C ARG A 38 2.78 8.40 -29.58
N LYS A 39 2.48 9.29 -28.63
CA LYS A 39 3.35 9.59 -27.48
C LYS A 39 3.71 8.29 -26.76
N LYS A 40 4.98 8.11 -26.39
CA LYS A 40 5.38 7.02 -25.49
C LYS A 40 4.57 7.22 -24.21
N ASN A 41 3.90 6.17 -23.73
CA ASN A 41 3.20 6.25 -22.45
C ASN A 41 4.18 6.81 -21.41
N PRO A 42 3.77 7.80 -20.60
CA PRO A 42 4.64 8.30 -19.55
C PRO A 42 5.05 7.12 -18.66
N LYS A 43 6.33 7.07 -18.29
CA LYS A 43 6.82 6.09 -17.33
C LYS A 43 5.92 6.20 -16.08
N PRO A 44 5.40 5.08 -15.53
CA PRO A 44 4.63 5.14 -14.30
C PRO A 44 5.46 5.86 -13.23
N PRO A 45 4.81 6.62 -12.33
CA PRO A 45 5.50 7.29 -11.25
C PRO A 45 6.29 6.27 -10.43
N GLU A 46 7.50 6.65 -10.04
CA GLU A 46 8.34 5.83 -9.18
C GLU A 46 7.65 5.71 -7.82
N ILE A 47 7.49 4.48 -7.31
CA ILE A 47 6.92 4.24 -5.99
C ILE A 47 7.99 4.66 -4.99
N VAL A 48 7.85 5.88 -4.46
CA VAL A 48 8.69 6.33 -3.35
C VAL A 48 8.16 5.64 -2.10
N GLU A 49 8.97 4.78 -1.49
CA GLU A 49 8.70 4.32 -0.13
C GLU A 49 8.74 5.57 0.76
N VAL A 50 7.57 6.01 1.21
CA VAL A 50 7.47 7.17 2.10
C VAL A 50 8.23 6.80 3.37
N GLU A 51 9.38 7.45 3.59
CA GLU A 51 10.19 7.29 4.78
C GLU A 51 9.28 7.29 6.00
N ASP A 52 9.42 6.23 6.78
CA ASP A 52 8.64 5.87 7.95
C ASP A 52 7.92 7.06 8.60
N SER A 53 6.63 7.22 8.30
CA SER A 53 5.73 8.05 9.10
C SER A 53 5.45 7.40 10.48
N SER A 54 6.48 6.78 11.06
CA SER A 54 6.46 5.90 12.22
C SER A 54 6.16 6.60 13.54
N GLY A 55 6.01 7.93 13.53
CA GLY A 55 5.61 8.71 14.69
C GLY A 55 4.25 9.38 14.59
N GLN A 56 3.63 9.47 13.40
CA GLN A 56 2.43 10.28 13.27
C GLN A 56 1.18 9.50 13.66
N VAL A 57 0.53 9.94 14.75
CA VAL A 57 -0.72 9.36 15.22
C VAL A 57 -1.84 9.69 14.24
N GLU A 58 -2.58 8.67 13.81
CA GLU A 58 -3.82 8.84 13.06
C GLU A 58 -4.98 9.02 14.03
N LYS A 59 -5.19 8.05 14.92
CA LYS A 59 -6.29 8.05 15.89
C LYS A 59 -6.06 7.10 17.06
N ILE A 60 -6.82 7.33 18.13
CA ILE A 60 -6.95 6.43 19.27
C ILE A 60 -8.21 5.58 19.07
N ILE A 61 -8.06 4.26 19.24
CA ILE A 61 -9.14 3.29 18.97
C ILE A 61 -9.80 2.84 20.28
N ARG A 62 -8.98 2.54 21.29
CA ARG A 62 -9.44 1.98 22.56
C ARG A 62 -8.68 2.60 23.73
N ALA A 63 -9.26 2.45 24.92
CA ALA A 63 -8.62 2.76 26.18
C ALA A 63 -8.73 1.55 27.11
N ARG A 64 -7.72 1.33 27.95
CA ARG A 64 -7.73 0.34 29.03
C ARG A 64 -7.14 0.92 30.29
N LYS A 65 -7.47 0.33 31.44
CA LYS A 65 -6.88 0.65 32.74
C LYS A 65 -6.06 -0.55 33.19
N ILE A 66 -4.79 -0.35 33.49
CA ILE A 66 -3.87 -1.38 33.98
C ILE A 66 -3.38 -1.02 35.39
N ARG A 67 -3.02 -2.02 36.20
CA ARG A 67 -2.35 -1.81 37.49
C ARG A 67 -0.85 -2.02 37.28
N LEU A 68 -0.04 -1.00 37.51
CA LEU A 68 1.42 -1.03 37.39
C LEU A 68 2.02 -0.38 38.65
N ASN A 69 2.96 -1.04 39.31
CA ASN A 69 3.61 -0.55 40.53
C ASN A 69 2.61 -0.06 41.59
N ASP A 70 1.58 -0.88 41.80
CA ASP A 70 0.48 -0.64 42.74
C ASP A 70 -0.40 0.59 42.46
N ARG A 71 -0.21 1.25 41.31
CA ARG A 71 -1.03 2.36 40.84
C ARG A 71 -1.81 1.96 39.61
N TYR A 72 -2.98 2.57 39.43
CA TYR A 72 -3.74 2.39 38.21
C TYR A 72 -3.34 3.42 37.15
N GLN A 73 -2.95 2.95 35.97
CA GLN A 73 -2.61 3.79 34.83
C GLN A 73 -3.57 3.53 33.66
N ARG A 74 -3.95 4.59 32.95
CA ARG A 74 -4.71 4.48 31.69
C ARG A 74 -3.75 4.35 30.52
N GLN A 75 -4.06 3.45 29.61
CA GLN A 75 -3.38 3.29 28.33
C GLN A 75 -4.38 3.41 27.18
N TYR A 76 -3.87 3.85 26.04
CA TYR A 76 -4.63 4.09 24.83
C TYR A 76 -4.04 3.28 23.68
N LEU A 77 -4.89 2.62 22.90
CA LEU A 77 -4.48 1.89 21.70
C LEU A 77 -4.42 2.88 20.54
N VAL A 78 -3.21 3.13 20.07
CA VAL A 78 -2.89 4.16 19.08
C VAL A 78 -2.65 3.52 17.72
N ARG A 79 -3.32 4.03 16.69
CA ARG A 79 -3.07 3.73 15.27
C ARG A 79 -2.23 4.85 14.66
N PHE A 80 -1.18 4.46 13.97
CA PHE A 80 -0.27 5.36 13.28
C PHE A 80 -0.65 5.49 11.80
N LYS A 81 -0.40 6.65 11.21
CA LYS A 81 -0.67 6.89 9.80
C LYS A 81 0.16 5.94 8.93
N ASN A 82 -0.47 5.46 7.85
CA ASN A 82 0.13 4.55 6.88
C ASN A 82 0.64 3.25 7.49
N GLN A 83 0.16 2.87 8.68
CA GLN A 83 0.49 1.61 9.33
C GLN A 83 -0.75 0.72 9.46
N THR A 84 -0.51 -0.59 9.34
CA THR A 84 -1.55 -1.61 9.51
C THR A 84 -1.91 -1.78 10.99
N ALA A 85 -3.05 -2.45 11.23
CA ALA A 85 -3.53 -2.73 12.59
C ALA A 85 -2.51 -3.53 13.43
N ASP A 86 -1.65 -4.33 12.79
CA ASP A 86 -0.63 -5.12 13.47
C ASP A 86 0.45 -4.26 14.15
N LYS A 87 0.60 -3.00 13.71
CA LYS A 87 1.58 -2.05 14.28
C LYS A 87 0.97 -1.13 15.34
N GLU A 88 -0.30 -1.34 15.73
CA GLU A 88 -0.94 -0.57 16.80
C GLU A 88 -0.28 -0.85 18.15
N LYS A 89 -0.16 0.20 18.98
CA LYS A 89 0.53 0.10 20.28
C LYS A 89 -0.29 0.70 21.39
N TRP A 90 -0.21 0.08 22.56
CA TRP A 90 -0.74 0.63 23.81
C TRP A 90 0.27 1.62 24.39
N LEU A 91 -0.11 2.90 24.42
CA LEU A 91 0.72 3.98 24.95
C LEU A 91 0.06 4.63 26.17
N ALA A 92 0.88 5.11 27.10
CA ALA A 92 0.44 5.99 28.19
C ALA A 92 0.08 7.38 27.63
N GLU A 93 -0.75 8.14 28.34
CA GLU A 93 -1.18 9.50 27.93
C GLU A 93 0.00 10.40 27.54
N ASP A 94 1.08 10.39 28.33
CA ASP A 94 2.27 11.21 28.11
C ASP A 94 3.14 10.75 26.93
N ALA A 95 2.99 9.50 26.49
CA ALA A 95 3.80 8.91 25.43
C ALA A 95 3.18 9.07 24.04
N ILE A 96 2.01 9.72 23.92
CA ILE A 96 1.29 9.91 22.66
C ILE A 96 1.70 11.25 22.04
N PRO A 97 2.30 11.27 20.83
CA PRO A 97 2.53 12.50 20.08
C PRO A 97 1.21 13.24 19.84
N ASP A 98 1.19 14.55 20.11
CA ASP A 98 -0.02 15.39 20.02
C ASP A 98 -1.23 14.82 20.79
N GLY A 99 -0.97 14.13 21.91
CA GLY A 99 -1.96 13.36 22.66
C GLY A 99 -3.22 14.15 23.01
N ASN A 100 -3.11 15.43 23.35
CA ASN A 100 -4.25 16.30 23.67
C ASN A 100 -5.30 16.35 22.54
N LEU A 101 -4.86 16.49 21.29
CA LEU A 101 -5.76 16.55 20.13
C LEU A 101 -6.47 15.22 19.93
N HIS A 102 -5.69 14.12 19.93
CA HIS A 102 -6.22 12.79 19.66
C HIS A 102 -7.12 12.27 20.79
N LEU A 103 -6.78 12.54 22.05
CA LEU A 103 -7.58 12.18 23.21
C LEU A 103 -8.88 12.97 23.28
N ARG A 104 -8.86 14.26 22.93
CA ARG A 104 -10.09 15.06 22.85
C ARG A 104 -11.05 14.48 21.82
N ARG A 105 -10.55 14.15 20.62
CA ARG A 105 -11.36 13.53 19.55
C ARG A 105 -11.93 12.18 19.98
N PHE A 106 -11.11 11.33 20.60
CA PHE A 106 -11.53 10.03 21.12
C PHE A 106 -12.61 10.13 22.22
N ARG A 107 -12.44 11.06 23.16
CA ARG A 107 -13.44 11.30 24.22
C ARG A 107 -14.75 11.80 23.64
N ALA A 108 -14.71 12.64 22.60
CA ALA A 108 -15.91 13.11 21.90
C ALA A 108 -16.64 11.97 21.17
N SER A 109 -15.92 11.14 20.41
CA SER A 109 -16.52 10.02 19.67
C SER A 109 -17.16 8.97 20.58
N ARG A 110 -16.56 8.71 21.76
CA ARG A 110 -17.13 7.79 22.75
C ARG A 110 -18.43 8.26 23.37
N ARG A 111 -18.63 9.57 23.49
CA ARG A 111 -19.92 10.11 23.97
C ARG A 111 -21.01 9.87 22.94
N THR A 112 -20.74 10.12 21.66
CA THR A 112 -21.72 9.93 20.59
C THR A 112 -22.08 8.46 20.36
N GLU A 113 -21.14 7.52 20.53
CA GLU A 113 -21.40 6.08 20.44
C GLU A 113 -22.34 5.55 21.54
N GLN A 114 -22.50 6.24 22.67
CA GLN A 114 -23.37 5.80 23.77
C GLN A 114 -24.84 6.20 23.59
N PHE A 115 -25.17 7.04 22.59
CA PHE A 115 -26.52 7.56 22.36
C PHE A 115 -27.20 6.99 21.11
N HIS A 116 -26.61 5.96 20.48
CA HIS A 116 -27.18 5.18 19.38
C HIS A 116 -27.29 3.71 19.80
#